data_AF-A0A1E7NE85-F1
#
_entry.id   AF-A0A1E7NE85-F1
#
_cell.length_a   1.000
_cell.length_b   1.000
_cell.length_c   1.000
_cell.angle_alpha   90.00
_cell.angle_beta   90.00
_cell.angle_gamma   90.00
#
_symmetry.space_group_name_H-M   'P 1'
#
loop_
_entity.id
_entity.type
_entity.pdbx_description
1 polymer ?
#
loop_
_entity_poly.entity_id
_entity_poly.type
_entity_poly.pdbx_seq_one_letter_code
_entity_poly.pdbx_strand_id
1 'polypeptide(L)' 'MAWSISRDTRLAELRQLHHARSATLANSVPGTFAHDGLTKECDAIYAEIKRLEASRGISPKAVLLALAVLALLVYSLSH' A
#
# COMPACT_ATOMS: atom_id res chain seq x y z
N MET A 1 -18.32 1.81 -5.96
CA MET A 1 -17.92 3.15 -5.45
C MET A 1 -17.82 3.21 -3.91
N ALA A 2 -18.70 2.58 -3.14
CA ALA A 2 -18.60 2.59 -1.66
C ALA A 2 -17.30 1.97 -1.09
N TRP A 3 -16.78 0.90 -1.72
CA TRP A 3 -15.54 0.23 -1.30
C TRP A 3 -14.25 1.05 -1.58
N SER A 4 -14.26 1.95 -2.56
CA SER A 4 -13.12 2.85 -2.78
C SER A 4 -13.14 3.98 -1.75
N ILE A 5 -14.31 4.55 -1.45
CA ILE A 5 -14.48 5.60 -0.43
C ILE A 5 -14.05 5.08 0.95
N SER A 6 -14.48 3.88 1.35
CA SER A 6 -14.06 3.27 2.63
C SER A 6 -12.54 3.01 2.71
N ARG A 7 -11.90 2.62 1.60
CA ARG A 7 -10.43 2.44 1.55
C ARG A 7 -9.67 3.75 1.61
N ASP A 8 -10.11 4.77 0.88
CA ASP A 8 -9.44 6.07 0.86
C ASP A 8 -9.52 6.74 2.24
N THR A 9 -10.67 6.63 2.93
CA THR A 9 -10.81 7.05 4.33
C THR A 9 -9.85 6.27 5.24
N ARG A 10 -9.75 4.95 5.06
CA ARG A 10 -8.83 4.11 5.84
C ARG A 10 -7.36 4.46 5.60
N LEU A 11 -7.00 4.80 4.36
CA LEU A 11 -5.66 5.23 3.98
C LEU A 11 -5.33 6.60 4.61
N ALA A 12 -6.31 7.52 4.65
CA ALA A 12 -6.15 8.82 5.31
C ALA A 12 -5.96 8.67 6.83
N GLU A 13 -6.74 7.80 7.49
CA GLU A 13 -6.58 7.47 8.91
C GLU A 13 -5.19 6.89 9.21
N LEU A 14 -4.74 5.92 8.41
CA LEU A 14 -3.42 5.30 8.59
C LEU A 14 -2.28 6.31 8.41
N ARG A 15 -2.40 7.24 7.44
CA ARG A 15 -1.42 8.32 7.25
C ARG A 15 -1.40 9.30 8.41
N GLN A 16 -2.57 9.68 8.95
CA GLN A 16 -2.64 10.53 10.15
C GLN A 16 -2.00 9.84 11.36
N LEU A 17 -2.28 8.55 11.56
CA LEU A 17 -1.70 7.76 12.64
C LEU A 17 -0.17 7.65 12.51
N HIS A 18 0.32 7.38 11.29
CA HIS A 18 1.75 7.35 10.99
C HIS A 18 2.42 8.71 11.28
N HIS A 19 1.79 9.82 10.88
CA HIS A 19 2.31 11.15 11.16
C HIS A 19 2.37 11.45 12.66
N ALA A 20 1.35 11.08 13.43
CA ALA A 20 1.36 11.26 14.88
C ALA A 20 2.48 10.44 15.54
N ARG A 21 2.63 9.16 15.15
CA ARG A 21 3.63 8.24 15.70
C ARG A 21 5.06 8.63 15.32
N SER A 22 5.30 9.04 14.09
CA SER A 22 6.60 9.53 13.64
C SER A 22 6.99 10.84 14.33
N ALA A 23 6.04 11.73 14.61
CA ALA A 23 6.29 12.92 15.44
C ALA A 23 6.66 12.53 16.89
N THR A 24 6.03 11.51 17.47
CA THR A 24 6.43 10.96 18.77
C THR A 24 7.82 10.33 18.71
N LEU A 25 8.14 9.58 17.65
CA LEU A 25 9.44 8.96 17.43
C LEU A 25 10.55 10.02 17.31
N ALA A 26 10.32 11.10 16.55
CA ALA A 26 11.27 12.20 16.39
C ALA A 26 11.60 12.90 17.73
N ASN A 27 10.67 12.89 18.68
CA ASN A 27 10.85 13.44 20.03
C ASN A 27 11.34 12.41 21.06
N SER A 28 11.58 11.16 20.64
CA SER A 28 12.03 10.09 21.53
C SER A 28 13.55 9.89 21.46
N VAL A 29 14.17 9.48 22.57
CA VAL A 29 15.62 9.31 22.67
C VAL A 29 16.09 8.14 21.80
N PRO A 30 16.94 8.38 20.78
CA PRO A 30 17.46 7.33 19.92
C PRO A 30 18.24 6.26 20.70
N GLY A 31 18.18 5.01 20.26
CA GLY A 31 18.92 3.90 20.86
C GLY A 31 18.31 3.32 22.15
N THR A 32 17.11 3.76 22.54
CA THR A 32 16.33 3.15 23.62
C THR A 32 15.41 2.05 23.09
N PHE A 33 15.10 1.04 23.90
CA PHE A 33 14.12 0.00 23.53
C PHE A 33 12.75 0.57 23.13
N ALA A 34 12.35 1.69 23.72
CA ALA A 34 11.12 2.39 23.38
C ALA A 34 11.19 3.04 21.98
N HIS A 35 12.34 3.59 21.60
CA HIS A 35 12.58 4.14 20.26
C HIS A 35 12.55 3.05 19.19
N ASP A 36 13.17 1.90 19.45
CA ASP A 36 13.12 0.74 18.55
C ASP A 36 11.71 0.18 18.40
N GLY A 37 10.93 0.15 19.49
CA GLY A 37 9.52 -0.21 19.46
C GLY A 37 8.68 0.73 18.58
N LEU A 38 8.83 2.03 18.79
CA LEU A 38 8.13 3.06 18.00
C LEU A 38 8.55 3.06 16.53
N THR A 39 9.81 2.76 16.23
CA THR A 39 10.31 2.63 14.85
C THR A 39 9.64 1.46 14.15
N LYS A 40 9.59 0.28 14.79
CA LYS A 40 8.88 -0.89 14.25
C LYS A 40 7.39 -0.65 14.05
N GLU A 41 6.75 0.08 14.96
CA GLU A 41 5.35 0.48 14.80
C GLU A 41 5.14 1.39 13.57
N CYS A 42 6.01 2.39 13.39
CA CYS A 42 5.96 3.28 12.22
C CYS A 42 6.19 2.49 10.91
N ASP A 43 7.19 1.61 10.89
CA ASP A 43 7.49 0.76 9.74
C ASP A 43 6.33 -0.18 9.38
N ALA A 44 5.67 -0.77 10.38
CA ALA A 44 4.51 -1.63 10.17
C ALA A 44 3.32 -0.85 9.56
N ILE A 45 3.05 0.35 10.05
CA ILE A 45 1.99 1.22 9.50
C ILE A 45 2.36 1.65 8.07
N TYR A 46 3.62 1.99 7.82
CA TYR A 46 4.10 2.36 6.48
C TYR A 46 3.99 1.19 5.49
N ALA A 47 4.34 -0.02 5.92
CA ALA A 47 4.18 -1.23 5.11
C ALA A 47 2.72 -1.48 4.74
N GLU A 48 1.78 -1.26 5.68
CA GLU A 48 0.34 -1.42 5.42
C GLU A 48 -0.19 -0.36 4.44
N ILE A 49 0.24 0.91 4.58
CA ILE A 49 -0.07 1.97 3.60
C ILE A 49 0.43 1.57 2.22
N LYS A 50 1.70 1.12 2.12
CA LYS A 50 2.30 0.69 0.87
C LYS A 50 1.57 -0.52 0.27
N ARG A 51 1.09 -1.46 1.09
CA ARG A 51 0.28 -2.61 0.65
C ARG A 51 -1.07 -2.16 0.09
N LEU A 52 -1.76 -1.26 0.78
CA LEU A 52 -3.03 -0.69 0.33
C LEU A 52 -2.85 0.15 -0.95
N GLU A 53 -1.76 0.89 -1.08
CA GLU A 53 -1.38 1.59 -2.31
C GLU A 53 -0.99 0.63 -3.44
N ALA A 54 -0.26 -0.45 -3.18
CA ALA A 54 0.08 -1.46 -4.17
C ALA A 54 -1.17 -2.21 -4.68
N SER A 55 -2.17 -2.40 -3.81
CA SER A 55 -3.50 -2.93 -4.21
C SER A 55 -4.26 -2.01 -5.17
N ARG A 56 -3.80 -0.77 -5.37
CA ARG A 56 -4.27 0.15 -6.41
C ARG A 56 -3.73 -0.20 -7.81
N GLY A 57 -2.66 -1.00 -7.88
CA GLY A 57 -1.80 -1.18 -9.04
C GLY A 57 -2.34 -2.07 -10.16
N ILE A 58 -3.34 -2.91 -9.90
CA ILE A 58 -3.99 -3.67 -10.97
C ILE A 58 -5.11 -2.81 -11.58
N SER A 59 -4.69 -1.91 -12.46
CA SER A 59 -5.60 -1.17 -13.34
C SER A 59 -6.44 -2.20 -14.11
N PRO A 60 -7.78 -2.15 -14.06
CA PRO A 60 -8.64 -3.02 -14.85
C PRO A 60 -8.29 -2.98 -16.34
N LYS A 61 -7.83 -1.81 -16.82
CA LYS A 61 -7.34 -1.64 -18.20
C LYS A 61 -6.05 -2.42 -18.45
N ALA A 62 -5.13 -2.47 -17.49
CA ALA A 62 -3.89 -3.26 -17.62
C ALA A 62 -4.18 -4.76 -17.64
N VAL A 63 -5.16 -5.23 -16.85
CA VAL A 63 -5.63 -6.63 -16.89
C VAL A 63 -6.26 -6.94 -18.24
N LEU A 64 -7.14 -6.08 -18.74
CA LEU A 64 -7.77 -6.26 -20.05
C LEU A 64 -6.73 -6.29 -21.17
N LEU A 65 -5.71 -5.43 -21.10
CA LEU A 65 -4.63 -5.41 -22.08
C LEU A 65 -3.78 -6.69 -22.02
N ALA A 66 -3.45 -7.14 -20.81
CA ALA A 66 -2.71 -8.39 -20.61
C ALA A 66 -3.50 -9.60 -21.14
N LEU A 67 -4.81 -9.65 -20.89
CA LEU A 67 -5.71 -10.69 -21.42
C LEU A 67 -5.82 -10.64 -22.94
N ALA A 68 -5.91 -9.45 -23.54
CA ALA A 68 -5.94 -9.28 -25.00
C ALA A 68 -4.65 -9.78 -25.65
N VAL A 69 -3.49 -9.45 -25.06
CA VAL A 69 -2.18 -9.92 -25.53
C VAL A 69 -2.06 -11.45 -25.40
N LEU A 70 -2.52 -12.01 -24.28
CA LEU A 70 -2.57 -13.48 -24.07
C LEU A 70 -3.45 -14.17 -25.11
N ALA A 71 -4.63 -13.63 -25.41
CA ALA A 71 -5.53 -14.18 -26.42
C ALA A 71 -4.91 -14.16 -27.83
N LEU A 72 -4.20 -13.07 -28.18
CA LEU A 72 -3.47 -12.94 -29.44
C LEU A 72 -2.32 -13.95 -29.55
N LEU A 73 -1.57 -14.17 -28.47
CA LEU A 73 -0.50 -15.17 -28.43
C LEU A 73 -1.05 -16.59 -28.61
N VAL A 74 -2.13 -16.93 -27.91
CA VAL A 74 -2.79 -18.25 -28.07
C VAL A 74 -3.30 -18.43 -29.50
N TYR A 75 -3.94 -17.40 -30.08
CA TYR A 75 -4.41 -17.45 -31.47
C TYR A 75 -3.25 -17.70 -32.45
N SER A 76 -2.14 -16.98 -32.27
CA SER A 76 -0.92 -17.12 -33.09
C SER A 76 -0.22 -18.46 -32.93
N LEU A 77 -0.38 -19.14 -31.80
CA LEU A 77 0.15 -20.50 -31.57
C LEU A 77 -0.78 -21.60 -32.10
N SER A 78 -2.05 -21.27 -32.37
CA SER A 78 -3.08 -22.21 -32.81
C SER A 78 -3.34 -22.18 -34.33
N HIS A 79 -2.64 -21.30 -35.06
CA HIS A 79 -2.66 -21.16 -36.53
C HIS A 79 -1.23 -21.26 -37.05
#